data_AF-A0A925LFT5-F1
#
_entry.id   AF-A0A925LFT5-F1
#
_cell.length_a   1.000
_cell.length_b   1.000
_cell.length_c   1.000
_cell.angle_alpha   90.00
_cell.angle_beta   90.00
_cell.angle_gamma   90.00
#
_symmetry.space_group_name_H-M   'P 1'
#
loop_
_entity.id
_entity.type
_entity.pdbx_description
1 polymer ?
#
loop_
_entity_poly.entity_id
_entity_poly.type
_entity_poly.pdbx_seq_one_letter_code
_entity_poly.pdbx_strand_id
1 'polypeptide(L)' 'MTTLGIVLMTFGALLFYGSKIVFKYNEKRSGKAPISKDAQTVALINNATLAARVIGAVFVIVGVIIIIFIK' A
#
# COMPACT_ATOMS: atom_id res chain seq x y z
N MET A 1 22.68 13.38 1.47
CA MET A 1 21.83 12.67 0.48
C MET A 1 20.38 12.58 0.95
N THR A 2 19.83 13.68 1.46
CA THR A 2 18.59 13.72 2.24
C THR A 2 17.31 13.74 1.40
N THR A 3 17.34 14.36 0.22
CA THR A 3 16.15 14.47 -0.65
C THR A 3 15.63 13.12 -1.12
N LEU A 4 16.53 12.19 -1.47
CA LEU A 4 16.17 10.83 -1.91
C LEU A 4 15.46 10.04 -0.81
N GLY A 5 15.97 10.10 0.42
CA GLY A 5 15.34 9.44 1.58
C GLY A 5 13.95 10.00 1.87
N ILE A 6 13.76 11.31 1.80
CA ILE A 6 12.47 11.97 2.02
C ILE A 6 11.46 11.59 0.94
N VAL A 7 11.87 11.53 -0.33
CA VAL A 7 11.01 11.11 -1.44
C VAL A 7 10.56 9.65 -1.25
N LEU A 8 11.48 8.75 -0.93
CA LEU A 8 11.18 7.34 -0.64
C LEU A 8 10.20 7.19 0.53
N MET A 9 10.40 7.97 1.60
CA MET A 9 9.52 7.95 2.77
C MET A 9 8.11 8.45 2.43
N THR A 10 8.02 9.53 1.65
CA THR A 10 6.74 10.14 1.25
C THR A 10 5.97 9.22 0.29
N PHE A 11 6.65 8.65 -0.71
CA PHE A 11 6.05 7.67 -1.63
C PHE A 11 5.61 6.40 -0.93
N GLY A 12 6.45 5.85 -0.03
CA GLY A 12 6.10 4.68 0.76
C GLY A 12 4.88 4.92 1.65
N ALA A 13 4.80 6.10 2.28
CA ALA A 13 3.63 6.48 3.08
C ALA A 13 2.37 6.62 2.21
N LEU A 14 2.45 7.25 1.04
CA LEU A 14 1.31 7.36 0.11
C LEU A 14 0.80 6.00 -0.33
N LEU A 15 1.69 5.05 -0.68
CA LEU A 15 1.29 3.68 -1.03
C LEU A 15 0.67 2.95 0.15
N PHE A 16 1.21 3.10 1.36
CA PHE A 16 0.70 2.46 2.57
C PHE A 16 -0.69 2.99 2.98
N TYR A 17 -0.90 4.31 2.94
CA TYR A 17 -2.18 4.91 3.28
C TYR A 17 -3.21 4.77 2.15
N GLY A 18 -2.78 4.92 0.89
CA GLY A 18 -3.64 4.74 -0.29
C GLY A 18 -4.19 3.33 -0.40
N SER A 19 -3.35 2.31 -0.19
CA SER A 19 -3.79 0.91 -0.16
C SER A 19 -4.82 0.65 0.96
N LYS A 20 -4.65 1.22 2.15
CA LYS A 20 -5.64 1.10 3.24
C LYS A 20 -7.03 1.64 2.86
N ILE A 21 -7.08 2.73 2.08
CA ILE A 21 -8.34 3.32 1.61
C ILE A 21 -9.02 2.40 0.59
N VAL A 22 -8.26 1.90 -0.39
CA VAL A 22 -8.76 0.97 -1.42
C VAL A 22 -9.27 -0.33 -0.81
N PHE A 23 -8.55 -0.87 0.18
CA PHE A 23 -8.96 -2.07 0.93
C PHE A 23 -10.33 -1.86 1.60
N LYS A 24 -10.49 -0.77 2.37
CA LYS A 24 -11.76 -0.44 3.03
C LYS A 24 -12.90 -0.20 2.04
N TYR A 25 -12.60 0.40 0.89
CA TYR A 25 -13.60 0.65 -0.15
C TYR A 25 -14.09 -0.65 -0.79
N ASN A 26 -13.18 -1.58 -1.07
CA ASN A 26 -13.50 -2.88 -1.62
C ASN A 26 -14.27 -3.77 -0.64
N GLU A 27 -13.88 -3.78 0.63
CA GLU A 27 -14.58 -4.53 1.68
C GLU A 27 -16.06 -4.11 1.76
N LYS A 28 -16.34 -2.80 1.70
CA LYS A 28 -17.72 -2.26 1.68
C LYS A 28 -18.52 -2.62 0.44
N ARG A 29 -17.89 -2.71 -0.73
CA ARG A 29 -18.57 -3.06 -1.99
C ARG A 29 -18.78 -4.57 -2.13
N SER A 30 -17.84 -5.39 -1.66
CA SER A 30 -17.91 -6.83 -1.85
C SER A 30 -18.99 -7.52 -1.01
N GLY A 31 -19.44 -6.90 0.09
CA GLY A 31 -20.57 -7.40 0.88
C GLY A 31 -21.95 -7.25 0.23
N LYS A 32 -22.05 -6.63 -0.96
CA LYS A 32 -23.33 -6.37 -1.67
C LYS A 32 -23.41 -6.94 -3.09
N ALA A 33 -22.37 -7.61 -3.60
CA ALA A 33 -22.31 -8.07 -4.98
C ALA A 33 -22.63 -9.58 -5.11
N PRO A 34 -23.37 -10.02 -6.15
CA PRO A 34 -23.69 -11.43 -6.36
C PRO A 34 -22.43 -12.25 -6.70
N ILE A 35 -22.34 -13.43 -6.08
CA ILE A 35 -21.18 -14.31 -6.08
C ILE A 35 -21.09 -15.03 -7.44
N SER A 36 -20.28 -14.56 -8.40
CA SER A 36 -20.04 -15.31 -9.64
C SER A 36 -18.74 -14.98 -10.40
N LYS A 37 -18.29 -13.72 -10.42
CA LYS A 37 -16.97 -13.35 -10.99
C LYS A 37 -16.23 -12.27 -10.19
N ASP A 38 -16.98 -11.45 -9.46
CA ASP A 38 -16.43 -10.39 -8.62
C ASP A 38 -15.62 -10.93 -7.43
N ALA A 39 -15.88 -12.14 -6.94
CA ALA A 39 -15.14 -12.70 -5.80
C ALA A 39 -13.64 -12.92 -6.10
N GLN A 40 -13.28 -13.37 -7.32
CA GLN A 40 -11.89 -13.53 -7.72
C GLN A 40 -11.21 -12.18 -7.95
N THR A 41 -11.92 -11.23 -8.58
CA THR A 41 -11.43 -9.86 -8.79
C THR A 41 -11.23 -9.13 -7.47
N VAL A 42 -12.17 -9.27 -6.52
CA VAL A 42 -12.05 -8.70 -5.18
C VAL A 42 -10.90 -9.34 -4.43
N ALA A 43 -10.76 -10.67 -4.45
CA ALA A 43 -9.63 -11.34 -3.81
C ALA A 43 -8.29 -10.90 -4.39
N LEU A 44 -8.20 -10.74 -5.72
CA LEU A 44 -7.01 -10.24 -6.40
C LEU A 44 -6.70 -8.79 -6.01
N ILE A 45 -7.69 -7.89 -6.00
CA ILE A 45 -7.49 -6.52 -5.56
C ILE A 45 -7.11 -6.48 -4.09
N ASN A 46 -7.71 -7.31 -3.24
CA ASN A 46 -7.38 -7.36 -1.82
C ASN A 46 -5.92 -7.78 -1.59
N ASN A 47 -5.47 -8.81 -2.31
CA ASN A 47 -4.07 -9.25 -2.28
C ASN A 47 -3.12 -8.21 -2.88
N ALA A 48 -3.46 -7.58 -4.01
CA ALA A 48 -2.67 -6.50 -4.60
C ALA A 48 -2.55 -5.29 -3.65
N THR A 49 -3.63 -4.98 -2.94
CA THR A 49 -3.69 -3.90 -1.96
C THR A 49 -2.86 -4.23 -0.73
N LEU A 50 -2.90 -5.48 -0.25
CA LEU A 50 -2.04 -5.98 0.83
C LEU A 50 -0.57 -5.91 0.42
N ALA A 51 -0.23 -6.38 -0.78
CA ALA A 51 1.12 -6.33 -1.33
C ALA A 51 1.63 -4.89 -1.46
N ALA A 52 0.81 -3.97 -2.00
CA ALA A 52 1.15 -2.55 -2.10
C ALA A 52 1.39 -1.92 -0.72
N ARG A 53 0.65 -2.35 0.30
CA ARG A 53 0.83 -1.90 1.68
C ARG A 53 2.15 -2.41 2.27
N VAL A 54 2.49 -3.68 2.07
CA VAL A 54 3.77 -4.26 2.51
C VAL A 54 4.94 -3.57 1.81
N ILE A 55 4.85 -3.39 0.49
CA ILE A 55 5.86 -2.68 -0.30
C ILE A 55 6.02 -1.24 0.19
N GLY A 56 4.91 -0.52 0.40
CA GLY A 56 4.93 0.83 0.95
C GLY A 56 5.61 0.91 2.33
N ALA A 57 5.35 -0.05 3.22
CA ALA A 57 6.01 -0.11 4.52
C ALA A 57 7.53 -0.36 4.40
N VAL A 58 7.96 -1.23 3.49
CA VAL A 58 9.39 -1.47 3.20
C VAL A 58 10.04 -0.18 2.70
N PHE A 59 9.39 0.55 1.78
CA PHE A 59 9.91 1.83 1.28
C PHE A 59 10.07 2.89 2.38
N VAL A 60 9.13 2.96 3.33
CA VAL A 60 9.26 3.86 4.49
C VAL A 60 10.45 3.47 5.35
N ILE A 61 10.60 2.18 5.68
CA ILE A 61 11.72 1.69 6.51
C ILE A 61 13.06 1.97 5.83
N VAL A 62 13.19 1.67 4.54
CA VAL A 62 14.40 1.94 3.76
C VAL A 62 14.68 3.44 3.70
N GLY A 63 13.68 4.28 3.47
CA GLY A 63 13.81 5.74 3.49
C GLY A 63 14.33 6.26 4.83
N VAL A 64 13.81 5.74 5.95
CA VAL A 64 14.27 6.08 7.30
C VAL A 64 15.72 5.65 7.53
N ILE A 65 16.09 4.44 7.11
CA ILE A 65 17.48 3.96 7.22
C ILE A 65 18.43 4.86 6.43
N ILE A 66 18.07 5.23 5.20
CA ILE A 66 18.89 6.14 4.38
C ILE A 66 19.07 7.50 5.08
N ILE A 67 18.01 8.07 5.63
CA ILE A 67 18.08 9.36 6.33
C ILE A 67 18.98 9.28 7.58
N ILE A 68 18.87 8.21 8.37
CA ILE A 68 19.60 8.06 9.64
C ILE A 68 21.08 7.71 9.40
N PHE A 69 21.36 6.77 8.50
CA PHE A 69 22.70 6.19 8.35
C PHE A 69 23.54 6.83 7.23
N ILE A 70 22.92 7.45 6.23
CA ILE A 70 23.62 7.95 5.04
C ILE A 70 23.77 9.49 5.04
N LYS A 71 23.05 10.21 5.92
CA LYS A 71 23.07 11.68 6.12
C LYS A 71 23.41 12.50 4.85
#